data_AF-A0A7Y9HQ68-F1
#
_entry.id   AF-A0A7Y9HQ68-F1
#
_cell.length_a   1.000
_cell.length_b   1.000
_cell.length_c   1.000
_cell.angle_alpha   90.00
_cell.angle_beta   90.00
_cell.angle_gamma   90.00
#
_symmetry.space_group_name_H-M   'P 1'
#
loop_
_entity.id
_entity.type
_entity.pdbx_description
1 polymer ?
#
loop_
_entity_poly.entity_id
_entity_poly.type
_entity_poly.pdbx_seq_one_letter_code
_entity_poly.pdbx_strand_id
1 'polypeptide(L)'
;MKNLHAAALASTLLLAAATAPAPAADKQDNSYGSETRTVAAFSGINLIGPFHVIVTPDAGNTIELSGPRGQFADIETSVNGDTLTVRQPRKEHHGWQFHLSFGKDSQRELVVRISAANLKSLRNAGSGDVELQRYQGQQLSLVSDGPGDITASGKVGALSVTANGSGDLDLRALQSASLNLQMNGPGDVEASGVTQELNLVVNGAGDLDIGDIRANRVSAALHGPGNVALRGSANEIRAEVYGSGDLEACSLSTGAASAVLRGPGEACLAGHIKKLDAEVHGSGDLTVRGLEAQNVRARLAGPGNMILSGTTVALSAQVSGSGELDARQLCARQSDVTVHGPGNAVVAVADKLDANRSRLVTYHR
;
A
#
# COMPACT_ATOMS: atom_id res chain seq x y z
N MET A 1 -85.00 69.81 -37.22
CA MET A 1 -84.35 70.84 -36.38
C MET A 1 -83.89 70.11 -35.11
N LYS A 2 -82.63 69.64 -35.04
CA LYS A 2 -81.47 70.34 -34.44
C LYS A 2 -81.80 70.96 -33.07
N ASN A 3 -81.18 70.44 -32.01
CA ASN A 3 -80.39 71.16 -30.98
C ASN A 3 -80.13 70.20 -29.79
N LEU A 4 -78.88 69.83 -29.48
CA LEU A 4 -77.80 70.54 -28.74
C LEU A 4 -77.85 70.28 -27.21
N HIS A 5 -76.78 69.62 -26.74
CA HIS A 5 -76.10 69.59 -25.42
C HIS A 5 -76.88 69.74 -24.10
N ALA A 6 -76.67 68.78 -23.19
CA ALA A 6 -76.18 69.03 -21.83
C ALA A 6 -75.71 67.73 -21.17
N ALA A 7 -74.69 67.85 -20.31
CA ALA A 7 -73.87 66.79 -19.73
C ALA A 7 -74.46 66.19 -18.44
N ALA A 8 -74.03 64.97 -18.10
CA ALA A 8 -73.96 64.49 -16.71
C ALA A 8 -72.84 63.43 -16.58
N LEU A 9 -71.86 63.73 -15.72
CA LEU A 9 -70.85 62.80 -15.23
C LEU A 9 -71.50 61.74 -14.34
N ALA A 10 -71.06 60.49 -14.45
CA ALA A 10 -71.07 59.54 -13.34
C ALA A 10 -69.91 58.56 -13.47
N SER A 11 -69.01 58.65 -12.51
CA SER A 11 -67.80 57.86 -12.31
C SER A 11 -68.09 56.35 -12.19
N THR A 12 -67.29 55.51 -12.84
CA THR A 12 -67.18 54.08 -12.51
C THR A 12 -65.71 53.67 -12.46
N LEU A 13 -65.32 53.21 -11.27
CA LEU A 13 -64.04 52.60 -10.91
C LEU A 13 -63.82 51.33 -11.76
N LEU A 14 -62.71 51.26 -12.49
CA LEU A 14 -62.23 50.01 -13.11
C LEU A 14 -61.21 49.33 -12.20
N LEU A 15 -61.60 48.17 -11.67
CA LEU A 15 -60.69 47.14 -11.17
C LEU A 15 -60.01 46.47 -12.37
N ALA A 16 -58.68 46.53 -12.45
CA ALA A 16 -57.89 45.65 -13.31
C ALA A 16 -56.80 44.97 -12.48
N ALA A 17 -56.84 43.64 -12.49
CA ALA A 17 -56.08 42.74 -11.63
C ALA A 17 -54.57 42.85 -11.84
N ALA A 18 -53.83 43.05 -10.74
CA ALA A 18 -52.40 42.82 -10.70
C ALA A 18 -52.13 41.31 -10.65
N THR A 19 -51.54 40.77 -11.70
CA THR A 19 -50.94 39.43 -11.68
C THR A 19 -49.78 39.44 -10.69
N ALA A 20 -49.95 38.74 -9.57
CA ALA A 20 -48.86 38.49 -8.64
C ALA A 20 -47.81 37.57 -9.30
N PRO A 21 -46.51 37.88 -9.23
CA PRO A 21 -45.46 36.94 -9.61
C PRO A 21 -45.45 35.77 -8.61
N ALA A 22 -45.47 34.55 -9.13
CA ALA A 22 -45.30 33.32 -8.34
C ALA A 22 -43.94 33.33 -7.61
N PRO A 23 -43.85 32.85 -6.36
CA PRO A 23 -42.58 32.79 -5.65
C PRO A 23 -41.74 31.58 -6.08
N ALA A 24 -40.45 31.89 -6.32
CA ALA A 24 -39.27 31.07 -6.09
C ALA A 24 -39.08 29.78 -6.91
N ALA A 25 -38.14 29.87 -7.86
CA ALA A 25 -37.37 28.75 -8.37
C ALA A 25 -36.58 28.05 -7.24
N ASP A 26 -36.79 26.75 -7.15
CA ASP A 26 -35.94 25.66 -6.65
C ASP A 26 -34.73 26.07 -5.77
N LYS A 27 -34.93 26.12 -4.44
CA LYS A 27 -33.83 25.94 -3.49
C LYS A 27 -33.53 24.45 -3.46
N GLN A 28 -32.41 24.06 -4.06
CA GLN A 28 -31.87 22.70 -3.99
C GLN A 28 -31.90 22.20 -2.54
N ASP A 29 -32.70 21.16 -2.29
CA ASP A 29 -32.91 20.59 -0.96
C ASP A 29 -31.60 19.99 -0.45
N ASN A 30 -30.85 20.76 0.34
CA ASN A 30 -29.63 20.32 1.03
C ASN A 30 -29.96 19.67 2.39
N SER A 31 -31.20 19.21 2.61
CA SER A 31 -31.49 18.36 3.75
C SER A 31 -30.69 17.06 3.68
N TYR A 32 -30.27 16.58 4.85
CA TYR A 32 -29.56 15.31 4.97
C TYR A 32 -30.57 14.17 4.78
N GLY A 33 -30.27 13.23 3.89
CA GLY A 33 -31.13 12.09 3.60
C GLY A 33 -30.35 10.82 3.35
N SER A 34 -31.08 9.74 3.13
CA SER A 34 -30.54 8.48 2.60
C SER A 34 -31.32 8.09 1.34
N GLU A 35 -30.62 7.59 0.32
CA GLU A 35 -31.18 7.03 -0.90
C GLU A 35 -30.61 5.63 -1.13
N THR A 36 -31.47 4.62 -1.21
CA THR A 36 -31.05 3.25 -1.51
C THR A 36 -31.31 2.91 -2.97
N ARG A 37 -30.28 2.41 -3.65
CA ARG A 37 -30.33 1.93 -5.03
C ARG A 37 -30.07 0.43 -5.05
N THR A 38 -30.90 -0.32 -5.76
CA THR A 38 -30.63 -1.73 -6.05
C THR A 38 -29.97 -1.82 -7.42
N VAL A 39 -28.85 -2.54 -7.52
CA VAL A 39 -28.12 -2.71 -8.78
C VAL A 39 -28.07 -4.18 -9.19
N ALA A 40 -27.68 -4.43 -10.44
CA ALA A 40 -27.40 -5.78 -10.92
C ALA A 40 -26.26 -6.42 -10.10
N ALA A 41 -26.14 -7.74 -10.16
CA ALA A 41 -25.03 -8.45 -9.52
C ALA A 41 -23.68 -8.01 -10.09
N PHE A 42 -22.69 -7.89 -9.21
CA PHE A 42 -21.32 -7.52 -9.57
C PHE A 42 -20.34 -8.29 -8.68
N SER A 43 -19.10 -8.37 -9.14
CA SER A 43 -17.97 -8.89 -8.36
C SER A 43 -16.78 -7.95 -8.35
N GLY A 44 -16.83 -6.85 -9.11
CA GLY A 44 -15.86 -5.77 -9.07
C GLY A 44 -16.49 -4.43 -8.69
N ILE A 45 -15.74 -3.60 -8.00
CA ILE A 45 -16.09 -2.20 -7.71
C ILE A 45 -15.00 -1.29 -8.25
N ASN A 46 -15.41 -0.23 -8.95
CA ASN A 46 -14.55 0.82 -9.48
C ASN A 46 -15.05 2.19 -9.02
N LEU A 47 -14.27 2.86 -8.18
CA LEU A 47 -14.62 4.11 -7.52
C LEU A 47 -13.89 5.27 -8.20
N ILE A 48 -14.65 6.26 -8.66
CA ILE A 48 -14.13 7.45 -9.35
C ILE A 48 -14.82 8.70 -8.78
N GLY A 49 -14.36 9.15 -7.62
CA GLY A 49 -14.89 10.37 -7.01
C GLY A 49 -14.31 10.65 -5.64
N PRO A 50 -14.66 11.80 -5.04
CA PRO A 50 -14.23 12.21 -3.70
C PRO A 50 -15.17 11.64 -2.63
N PHE A 51 -15.57 10.38 -2.77
CA PHE A 51 -16.59 9.77 -1.92
C PHE A 51 -15.95 8.98 -0.79
N HIS A 52 -16.47 9.13 0.43
CA HIS A 52 -16.17 8.16 1.48
C HIS A 52 -17.00 6.90 1.24
N VAL A 53 -16.36 5.78 0.94
CA VAL A 53 -17.04 4.54 0.54
C VAL A 53 -16.85 3.45 1.57
N ILE A 54 -17.93 2.87 2.07
CA ILE A 54 -17.89 1.73 2.99
C ILE A 54 -18.44 0.50 2.26
N VAL A 55 -17.62 -0.54 2.13
CA VAL A 55 -17.99 -1.80 1.48
C VAL A 55 -18.13 -2.89 2.53
N THR A 56 -19.28 -3.56 2.55
CA THR A 56 -19.58 -4.66 3.49
C THR A 56 -19.93 -5.95 2.74
N PRO A 57 -19.69 -7.14 3.32
CA PRO A 57 -20.01 -8.43 2.71
C PRO A 57 -21.50 -8.79 2.85
N ASP A 58 -22.36 -7.80 3.14
CA ASP A 58 -23.76 -8.05 3.42
C ASP A 58 -24.49 -8.59 2.18
N ALA A 59 -25.54 -9.40 2.40
CA ALA A 59 -26.26 -10.06 1.33
C ALA A 59 -27.03 -9.05 0.47
N GLY A 60 -26.92 -9.21 -0.85
CA GLY A 60 -27.55 -8.34 -1.83
C GLY A 60 -26.54 -7.47 -2.58
N ASN A 61 -27.05 -6.67 -3.50
CA ASN A 61 -26.29 -5.73 -4.32
C ASN A 61 -26.97 -4.36 -4.20
N THR A 62 -26.86 -3.77 -3.01
CA THR A 62 -27.48 -2.50 -2.67
C THR A 62 -26.41 -1.44 -2.46
N ILE A 63 -26.75 -0.22 -2.85
CA ILE A 63 -25.94 0.98 -2.64
C ILE A 63 -26.81 1.94 -1.83
N GLU A 64 -26.33 2.36 -0.67
CA GLU A 64 -26.97 3.37 0.16
C GLU A 64 -26.12 4.64 0.15
N LEU A 65 -26.71 5.73 -0.32
CA LEU A 65 -26.10 7.06 -0.34
C LEU A 65 -26.63 7.84 0.85
N SER A 66 -25.75 8.29 1.74
CA SER A 66 -26.10 9.12 2.90
C SER A 66 -25.39 10.47 2.82
N GLY A 67 -26.14 11.57 2.84
CA GLY A 67 -25.56 12.91 2.63
C GLY A 67 -26.60 13.97 2.27
N PRO A 68 -26.14 15.17 1.85
CA PRO A 68 -27.01 16.21 1.33
C PRO A 68 -27.70 15.75 0.04
N ARG A 69 -29.04 15.72 0.03
CA ARG A 69 -29.83 15.19 -1.09
C ARG A 69 -29.51 15.83 -2.44
N GLY A 70 -29.18 17.12 -2.44
CA GLY A 70 -28.75 17.84 -3.64
C GLY A 70 -27.56 17.23 -4.38
N GLN A 71 -26.75 16.38 -3.73
CA GLN A 71 -25.59 15.71 -4.33
C GLN A 71 -25.91 14.33 -4.91
N PHE A 72 -27.03 13.69 -4.55
CA PHE A 72 -27.32 12.31 -4.98
C PHE A 72 -27.54 12.18 -6.49
N ALA A 73 -28.12 13.22 -7.11
CA ALA A 73 -28.33 13.30 -8.56
C ALA A 73 -27.01 13.39 -9.35
N ASP A 74 -25.93 13.85 -8.71
CA ASP A 74 -24.60 13.97 -9.32
C ASP A 74 -23.76 12.69 -9.17
N ILE A 75 -24.29 11.64 -8.55
CA ILE A 75 -23.57 10.36 -8.37
C ILE A 75 -24.17 9.36 -9.35
N GLU A 76 -23.34 8.93 -10.30
CA GLU A 76 -23.71 7.88 -11.24
C GLU A 76 -23.25 6.52 -10.71
N THR A 77 -24.21 5.60 -10.59
CA THR A 77 -23.99 4.22 -10.17
C THR A 77 -24.45 3.31 -11.30
N SER A 78 -23.52 2.70 -12.03
CA SER A 78 -23.84 1.82 -13.15
C SER A 78 -23.05 0.52 -13.08
N VAL A 79 -23.70 -0.60 -13.42
CA VAL A 79 -23.05 -1.90 -13.53
C VAL A 79 -22.85 -2.20 -15.00
N ASN A 80 -21.60 -2.42 -15.42
CA ASN A 80 -21.26 -2.84 -16.77
C ASN A 80 -20.48 -4.17 -16.69
N GLY A 81 -21.02 -5.21 -17.32
CA GLY A 81 -20.56 -6.59 -17.12
C GLY A 81 -20.66 -6.97 -15.64
N ASP A 82 -19.53 -7.29 -15.02
CA ASP A 82 -19.43 -7.70 -13.62
C ASP A 82 -18.91 -6.58 -12.68
N THR A 83 -18.76 -5.34 -13.17
CA THR A 83 -18.16 -4.25 -12.40
C THR A 83 -19.16 -3.12 -12.13
N LEU A 84 -19.38 -2.82 -10.86
CA LEU A 84 -20.06 -1.61 -10.41
C LEU A 84 -19.10 -0.42 -10.52
N THR A 85 -19.48 0.58 -11.29
CA THR A 85 -18.80 1.88 -11.33
C THR A 85 -19.61 2.90 -10.55
N VAL A 86 -18.98 3.50 -9.53
CA VAL A 86 -19.50 4.65 -8.81
C VAL A 86 -18.66 5.85 -9.20
N ARG A 87 -19.24 6.79 -9.95
CA ARG A 87 -18.52 7.95 -10.45
C ARG A 87 -19.26 9.25 -10.22
N GLN A 88 -18.51 10.33 -10.00
CA GLN A 88 -19.03 11.68 -10.14
C GLN A 88 -18.76 12.16 -11.58
N PRO A 89 -19.79 12.48 -12.39
CA PRO A 89 -19.58 13.12 -13.68
C PRO A 89 -18.86 14.44 -13.48
N ARG A 90 -17.86 14.73 -14.32
CA ARG A 90 -17.24 16.06 -14.35
C ARG A 90 -18.33 17.06 -14.72
N LYS A 91 -18.69 17.96 -13.80
CA LYS A 91 -19.40 19.19 -14.17
C LYS A 91 -18.45 19.99 -15.05
N GLU A 92 -18.84 20.28 -16.29
CA GLU A 92 -18.11 21.20 -17.17
C GLU A 92 -18.09 22.60 -16.53
N HIS A 93 -17.11 22.86 -15.69
CA HIS A 93 -16.81 24.23 -15.29
C HIS A 93 -16.03 24.89 -16.43
N HIS A 94 -16.74 25.67 -17.24
CA HIS A 94 -16.15 26.65 -18.14
C HIS A 94 -15.46 27.75 -17.30
N GLY A 95 -14.14 27.68 -17.17
CA GLY A 95 -13.31 28.77 -16.66
C GLY A 95 -12.42 28.40 -15.48
N TRP A 96 -11.13 28.76 -15.57
CA TRP A 96 -10.22 28.76 -14.43
C TRP A 96 -10.65 29.83 -13.41
N GLN A 97 -11.15 29.40 -12.25
CA GLN A 97 -11.29 30.25 -11.07
C GLN A 97 -10.65 29.55 -9.86
N PHE A 98 -9.47 30.01 -9.45
CA PHE A 98 -8.86 29.62 -8.18
C PHE A 98 -9.51 30.43 -7.05
N HIS A 99 -10.38 29.81 -6.26
CA HIS A 99 -10.76 30.32 -4.95
C HIS A 99 -10.01 29.51 -3.88
N LEU A 100 -8.98 30.12 -3.28
CA LEU A 100 -8.34 29.63 -2.06
C LEU A 100 -9.28 29.89 -0.88
N SER A 101 -10.24 28.99 -0.66
CA SER A 101 -11.07 29.00 0.54
C SER A 101 -10.37 28.26 1.67
N PHE A 102 -9.69 29.01 2.54
CA PHE A 102 -9.29 28.54 3.88
C PHE A 102 -10.50 28.64 4.81
N GLY A 103 -11.36 27.63 4.75
CA GLY A 103 -12.51 27.48 5.64
C GLY A 103 -12.55 26.07 6.19
N LYS A 104 -12.59 25.94 7.52
CA LYS A 104 -12.93 24.68 8.21
C LYS A 104 -14.38 24.35 7.89
N ASP A 105 -14.62 23.67 6.77
CA ASP A 105 -15.92 23.11 6.46
C ASP A 105 -15.86 21.60 6.74
N SER A 106 -15.98 21.26 8.02
CA SER A 106 -16.29 19.90 8.48
C SER A 106 -17.75 19.56 8.15
N GLN A 107 -18.14 19.71 6.89
CA GLN A 107 -19.53 19.62 6.46
C GLN A 107 -19.81 18.29 5.77
N ARG A 108 -20.24 17.35 6.62
CA ARG A 108 -21.17 16.24 6.33
C ARG A 108 -20.86 15.54 5.02
N GLU A 109 -19.80 14.74 5.06
CA GLU A 109 -19.34 13.91 3.97
C GLU A 109 -20.46 13.02 3.42
N LEU A 110 -20.49 12.93 2.10
CA LEU A 110 -21.32 11.99 1.37
C LEU A 110 -20.72 10.59 1.54
N VAL A 111 -21.47 9.71 2.20
CA VAL A 111 -21.07 8.33 2.46
C VAL A 111 -21.80 7.40 1.49
N VAL A 112 -21.04 6.57 0.78
CA VAL A 112 -21.56 5.54 -0.13
C VAL A 112 -21.35 4.17 0.51
N ARG A 113 -22.42 3.54 1.00
CA ARG A 113 -22.35 2.18 1.55
C ARG A 113 -22.73 1.17 0.48
N ILE A 114 -21.87 0.19 0.22
CA ILE A 114 -22.05 -0.82 -0.82
C ILE A 114 -22.07 -2.21 -0.19
N SER A 115 -23.17 -2.95 -0.37
CA SER A 115 -23.23 -4.37 0.00
C SER A 115 -22.73 -5.22 -1.17
N ALA A 116 -21.68 -6.01 -0.94
CA ALA A 116 -20.96 -6.75 -1.98
C ALA A 116 -20.52 -8.14 -1.50
N ALA A 117 -21.48 -9.07 -1.36
CA ALA A 117 -21.22 -10.42 -0.84
C ALA A 117 -20.21 -11.25 -1.65
N ASN A 118 -20.07 -11.01 -2.95
CA ASN A 118 -19.21 -11.80 -3.86
C ASN A 118 -18.05 -10.97 -4.44
N LEU A 119 -17.57 -9.97 -3.72
CA LEU A 119 -16.52 -9.08 -4.18
C LEU A 119 -15.20 -9.84 -4.42
N LYS A 120 -14.61 -9.61 -5.59
CA LYS A 120 -13.32 -10.13 -6.02
C LYS A 120 -12.33 -9.02 -6.36
N SER A 121 -12.81 -7.84 -6.79
CA SER A 121 -11.95 -6.71 -7.10
C SER A 121 -12.50 -5.39 -6.57
N LEU A 122 -11.60 -4.55 -6.04
CA LEU A 122 -11.90 -3.20 -5.57
C LEU A 122 -10.81 -2.27 -6.12
N ARG A 123 -11.23 -1.26 -6.87
CA ARG A 123 -10.35 -0.23 -7.43
C ARG A 123 -10.79 1.14 -6.94
N ASN A 124 -9.89 1.87 -6.28
CA ASN A 124 -10.05 3.28 -5.96
C ASN A 124 -9.22 4.13 -6.93
N ALA A 125 -9.89 4.82 -7.85
CA ALA A 125 -9.28 5.84 -8.71
C ALA A 125 -9.73 7.26 -8.31
N GLY A 126 -10.45 7.38 -7.18
CA GLY A 126 -10.94 8.62 -6.63
C GLY A 126 -10.02 9.19 -5.54
N SER A 127 -10.39 10.36 -5.02
CA SER A 127 -9.69 11.00 -3.90
C SER A 127 -10.38 10.78 -2.55
N GLY A 128 -11.44 9.99 -2.52
CA GLY A 128 -12.14 9.67 -1.29
C GLY A 128 -11.64 8.36 -0.68
N ASP A 129 -11.85 8.23 0.63
CA ASP A 129 -11.39 7.10 1.40
C ASP A 129 -12.32 5.89 1.23
N VAL A 130 -11.74 4.70 1.31
CA VAL A 130 -12.46 3.46 1.11
C VAL A 130 -12.24 2.54 2.30
N GLU A 131 -13.33 2.09 2.92
CA GLU A 131 -13.31 1.13 4.01
C GLU A 131 -13.95 -0.20 3.58
N LEU A 132 -13.13 -1.24 3.43
CA LEU A 132 -13.60 -2.60 3.21
C LEU A 132 -13.71 -3.33 4.55
N GLN A 133 -14.94 -3.54 5.03
CA GLN A 133 -15.18 -4.10 6.34
C GLN A 133 -15.49 -5.60 6.29
N ARG A 134 -14.87 -6.40 7.18
CA ARG A 134 -15.22 -7.81 7.42
C ARG A 134 -15.21 -8.69 6.14
N TYR A 135 -14.34 -8.40 5.17
CA TYR A 135 -14.25 -9.15 3.93
C TYR A 135 -13.98 -10.64 4.20
N GLN A 136 -14.67 -11.52 3.46
CA GLN A 136 -14.45 -12.96 3.50
C GLN A 136 -14.48 -13.52 2.09
N GLY A 137 -13.35 -14.01 1.60
CA GLY A 137 -13.26 -14.53 0.25
C GLY A 137 -12.01 -15.34 -0.02
N GLN A 138 -12.01 -16.07 -1.13
CA GLN A 138 -10.82 -16.82 -1.55
C GLN A 138 -9.79 -15.93 -2.25
N GLN A 139 -10.23 -14.88 -2.94
CA GLN A 139 -9.38 -14.02 -3.75
C GLN A 139 -9.89 -12.58 -3.71
N LEU A 140 -8.99 -11.63 -3.47
CA LEU A 140 -9.27 -10.21 -3.55
C LEU A 140 -8.15 -9.49 -4.32
N SER A 141 -8.54 -8.70 -5.31
CA SER A 141 -7.67 -7.75 -6.01
C SER A 141 -7.99 -6.33 -5.55
N LEU A 142 -7.04 -5.67 -4.89
CA LEU A 142 -7.15 -4.30 -4.43
C LEU A 142 -6.23 -3.40 -5.25
N VAL A 143 -6.77 -2.35 -5.86
CA VAL A 143 -6.01 -1.39 -6.67
C VAL A 143 -6.26 0.02 -6.14
N SER A 144 -5.22 0.71 -5.68
CA SER A 144 -5.25 2.11 -5.29
C SER A 144 -4.51 2.95 -6.33
N ASP A 145 -5.25 3.69 -7.15
CA ASP A 145 -4.71 4.62 -8.17
C ASP A 145 -4.84 6.09 -7.75
N GLY A 146 -5.74 6.37 -6.81
CA GLY A 146 -6.04 7.72 -6.36
C GLY A 146 -5.27 8.14 -5.10
N PRO A 147 -5.43 9.40 -4.67
CA PRO A 147 -4.82 9.90 -3.45
C PRO A 147 -5.63 9.59 -2.18
N GLY A 148 -6.78 8.91 -2.28
CA GLY A 148 -7.59 8.54 -1.13
C GLY A 148 -7.11 7.27 -0.46
N ASP A 149 -7.32 7.17 0.85
CA ASP A 149 -6.81 6.06 1.66
C ASP A 149 -7.70 4.83 1.54
N ILE A 150 -7.13 3.65 1.77
CA ILE A 150 -7.88 2.40 1.82
C ILE A 150 -7.61 1.68 3.13
N THR A 151 -8.66 1.44 3.90
CA THR A 151 -8.64 0.53 5.05
C THR A 151 -9.36 -0.76 4.70
N ALA A 152 -8.75 -1.91 4.97
CA ALA A 152 -9.41 -3.21 4.76
C ALA A 152 -9.28 -4.14 5.97
N SER A 153 -10.36 -4.86 6.26
CA SER A 153 -10.43 -5.84 7.35
C SER A 153 -11.11 -7.13 6.91
N GLY A 154 -10.74 -8.24 7.56
CA GLY A 154 -11.35 -9.55 7.34
C GLY A 154 -10.33 -10.66 7.09
N LYS A 155 -10.71 -11.62 6.25
CA LYS A 155 -9.88 -12.78 5.89
C LYS A 155 -10.00 -13.12 4.41
N VAL A 156 -8.85 -13.30 3.76
CA VAL A 156 -8.75 -13.66 2.35
C VAL A 156 -7.76 -14.81 2.14
N GLY A 157 -8.01 -15.66 1.15
CA GLY A 157 -7.04 -16.66 0.71
C GLY A 157 -5.84 -15.99 0.02
N ALA A 158 -6.03 -15.50 -1.20
CA ALA A 158 -5.03 -14.78 -1.97
C ALA A 158 -5.40 -13.30 -2.12
N LEU A 159 -4.50 -12.43 -1.67
CA LEU A 159 -4.63 -10.98 -1.77
C LEU A 159 -3.63 -10.45 -2.80
N SER A 160 -4.12 -9.71 -3.79
CA SER A 160 -3.30 -8.98 -4.76
C SER A 160 -3.51 -7.49 -4.53
N VAL A 161 -2.45 -6.75 -4.23
CA VAL A 161 -2.49 -5.30 -3.96
C VAL A 161 -1.63 -4.59 -4.99
N THR A 162 -2.17 -3.54 -5.60
CA THR A 162 -1.42 -2.61 -6.44
C THR A 162 -1.64 -1.19 -5.94
N ALA A 163 -0.61 -0.58 -5.37
CA ALA A 163 -0.62 0.79 -4.85
C ALA A 163 0.14 1.71 -5.82
N ASN A 164 -0.59 2.40 -6.69
CA ASN A 164 -0.08 3.38 -7.65
C ASN A 164 -0.27 4.82 -7.16
N GLY A 165 -1.30 5.05 -6.35
CA GLY A 165 -1.66 6.35 -5.82
C GLY A 165 -0.76 6.85 -4.69
N SER A 166 -1.08 8.03 -4.18
CA SER A 166 -0.38 8.65 -3.05
C SER A 166 -1.11 8.49 -1.71
N GLY A 167 -2.28 7.83 -1.71
CA GLY A 167 -2.99 7.52 -0.48
C GLY A 167 -2.44 6.27 0.19
N ASP A 168 -2.67 6.16 1.49
CA ASP A 168 -2.13 5.09 2.32
C ASP A 168 -3.07 3.87 2.32
N LEU A 169 -2.49 2.67 2.47
CA LEU A 169 -3.25 1.43 2.56
C LEU A 169 -3.03 0.78 3.94
N ASP A 170 -4.07 0.77 4.77
CA ASP A 170 -4.10 0.03 6.03
C ASP A 170 -4.81 -1.33 5.85
N LEU A 171 -4.01 -2.38 5.78
CA LEU A 171 -4.42 -3.77 5.63
C LEU A 171 -4.11 -4.59 6.89
N ARG A 172 -3.78 -3.95 8.03
CA ARG A 172 -3.38 -4.66 9.26
C ARG A 172 -4.48 -5.56 9.81
N ALA A 173 -5.74 -5.21 9.55
CA ALA A 173 -6.90 -5.97 9.96
C ALA A 173 -7.35 -7.04 8.94
N LEU A 174 -6.63 -7.21 7.82
CA LEU A 174 -6.95 -8.15 6.74
C LEU A 174 -5.96 -9.32 6.70
N GLN A 175 -6.36 -10.45 7.28
CA GLN A 175 -5.55 -11.66 7.27
C GLN A 175 -5.53 -12.29 5.87
N SER A 176 -4.35 -12.66 5.39
CA SER A 176 -4.18 -13.29 4.08
C SER A 176 -3.37 -14.59 4.16
N ALA A 177 -3.69 -15.57 3.32
CA ALA A 177 -2.84 -16.74 3.16
C ALA A 177 -1.63 -16.38 2.28
N SER A 178 -1.89 -15.86 1.08
CA SER A 178 -0.87 -15.34 0.19
C SER A 178 -1.10 -13.86 -0.09
N LEU A 179 -0.04 -13.05 -0.01
CA LEU A 179 -0.06 -11.63 -0.35
C LEU A 179 0.93 -11.35 -1.49
N ASN A 180 0.42 -10.83 -2.60
CA ASN A 180 1.19 -10.22 -3.67
C ASN A 180 0.97 -8.72 -3.63
N LEU A 181 2.01 -7.93 -3.36
CA LEU A 181 1.92 -6.48 -3.23
C LEU A 181 2.91 -5.81 -4.16
N GLN A 182 2.39 -4.93 -5.01
CA GLN A 182 3.17 -4.06 -5.87
C GLN A 182 2.92 -2.60 -5.46
N MET A 183 3.97 -1.91 -5.04
CA MET A 183 3.94 -0.51 -4.62
C MET A 183 4.74 0.35 -5.62
N ASN A 184 4.03 1.18 -6.38
CA ASN A 184 4.60 2.08 -7.38
C ASN A 184 4.47 3.55 -6.98
N GLY A 185 3.50 3.87 -6.13
CA GLY A 185 3.22 5.22 -5.66
C GLY A 185 4.07 5.65 -4.46
N PRO A 186 3.92 6.91 -4.01
CA PRO A 186 4.58 7.44 -2.83
C PRO A 186 3.80 7.22 -1.52
N GLY A 187 2.60 6.65 -1.57
CA GLY A 187 1.81 6.34 -0.37
C GLY A 187 2.35 5.12 0.38
N ASP A 188 2.07 5.06 1.67
CA ASP A 188 2.57 4.01 2.55
C ASP A 188 1.60 2.83 2.59
N VAL A 189 2.12 1.64 2.89
CA VAL A 189 1.30 0.45 3.05
C VAL A 189 1.64 -0.26 4.35
N GLU A 190 0.62 -0.47 5.19
CA GLU A 190 0.73 -1.26 6.40
C GLU A 190 -0.09 -2.55 6.24
N ALA A 191 0.52 -3.72 6.44
CA ALA A 191 -0.16 -5.00 6.36
C ALA A 191 0.21 -5.93 7.53
N SER A 192 -0.62 -6.94 7.79
CA SER A 192 -0.34 -7.92 8.83
C SER A 192 -0.99 -9.28 8.56
N GLY A 193 -0.56 -10.31 9.29
CA GLY A 193 -1.26 -11.60 9.33
C GLY A 193 -1.17 -12.41 8.04
N VAL A 194 0.01 -12.44 7.41
CA VAL A 194 0.29 -13.26 6.21
C VAL A 194 0.76 -14.65 6.62
N THR A 195 0.10 -15.72 6.13
CA THR A 195 0.26 -17.08 6.70
C THR A 195 0.85 -18.15 5.77
N GLN A 196 1.13 -17.84 4.49
CA GLN A 196 1.72 -18.81 3.56
C GLN A 196 2.81 -18.20 2.68
N GLU A 197 2.49 -17.20 1.86
CA GLU A 197 3.44 -16.62 0.90
C GLU A 197 3.34 -15.09 0.87
N LEU A 198 4.50 -14.44 0.74
CA LEU A 198 4.61 -13.00 0.65
C LEU A 198 5.50 -12.63 -0.54
N ASN A 199 4.95 -11.94 -1.53
CA ASN A 199 5.68 -11.44 -2.70
C ASN A 199 5.52 -9.91 -2.76
N LEU A 200 6.63 -9.20 -2.68
CA LEU A 200 6.70 -7.74 -2.60
C LEU A 200 7.54 -7.21 -3.75
N VAL A 201 6.99 -6.21 -4.45
CA VAL A 201 7.71 -5.42 -5.45
C VAL A 201 7.50 -3.94 -5.12
N VAL A 202 8.56 -3.26 -4.71
CA VAL A 202 8.54 -1.86 -4.30
C VAL A 202 9.35 -1.03 -5.29
N ASN A 203 8.65 -0.27 -6.12
CA ASN A 203 9.21 0.67 -7.09
C ASN A 203 9.07 2.13 -6.63
N GLY A 204 8.10 2.39 -5.76
CA GLY A 204 7.75 3.72 -5.25
C GLY A 204 8.68 4.23 -4.15
N ALA A 205 8.35 5.43 -3.65
CA ALA A 205 9.07 6.10 -2.58
C ALA A 205 8.42 5.97 -1.20
N GLY A 206 7.20 5.42 -1.14
CA GLY A 206 6.52 5.14 0.12
C GLY A 206 7.17 3.98 0.87
N ASP A 207 6.85 3.88 2.16
CA ASP A 207 7.32 2.85 3.06
C ASP A 207 6.30 1.70 3.16
N LEU A 208 6.81 0.49 3.37
CA LEU A 208 6.02 -0.73 3.51
C LEU A 208 6.33 -1.39 4.86
N ASP A 209 5.34 -1.48 5.74
CA ASP A 209 5.44 -2.22 7.00
C ASP A 209 4.54 -3.45 6.98
N ILE A 210 5.13 -4.64 7.12
CA ILE A 210 4.39 -5.90 7.23
C ILE A 210 4.71 -6.62 8.53
N GLY A 211 3.70 -6.71 9.40
CA GLY A 211 3.74 -7.42 10.67
C GLY A 211 3.18 -8.85 10.62
N ASP A 212 3.41 -9.58 11.71
CA ASP A 212 2.84 -10.91 11.98
C ASP A 212 2.95 -11.92 10.84
N ILE A 213 4.10 -11.92 10.13
CA ILE A 213 4.38 -12.84 9.04
C ILE A 213 4.60 -14.26 9.61
N ARG A 214 3.93 -15.25 9.04
CA ARG A 214 4.15 -16.68 9.27
C ARG A 214 4.17 -17.41 7.93
N ALA A 215 5.14 -17.11 7.09
CA ALA A 215 5.17 -17.55 5.70
C ALA A 215 6.16 -18.70 5.46
N ASN A 216 5.90 -19.52 4.45
CA ASN A 216 6.91 -20.43 3.93
C ASN A 216 7.99 -19.68 3.14
N ARG A 217 7.57 -18.70 2.33
CA ARG A 217 8.47 -17.93 1.47
C ARG A 217 8.12 -16.45 1.51
N VAL A 218 9.16 -15.64 1.65
CA VAL A 218 9.12 -14.19 1.48
C VAL A 218 10.03 -13.83 0.31
N SER A 219 9.49 -13.16 -0.70
CA SER A 219 10.24 -12.58 -1.81
C SER A 219 10.06 -11.07 -1.77
N ALA A 220 11.14 -10.32 -1.59
CA ALA A 220 11.13 -8.87 -1.54
C ALA A 220 12.07 -8.29 -2.59
N ALA A 221 11.53 -7.57 -3.57
CA ALA A 221 12.27 -6.86 -4.59
C ALA A 221 12.06 -5.34 -4.43
N LEU A 222 13.12 -4.61 -4.08
CA LEU A 222 13.10 -3.18 -3.82
C LEU A 222 13.92 -2.48 -4.91
N HIS A 223 13.25 -1.68 -5.73
CA HIS A 223 13.84 -0.88 -6.80
C HIS A 223 13.79 0.63 -6.51
N GLY A 224 12.85 1.05 -5.66
CA GLY A 224 12.67 2.45 -5.27
C GLY A 224 13.53 2.88 -4.09
N PRO A 225 13.38 4.15 -3.65
CA PRO A 225 14.03 4.68 -2.45
C PRO A 225 13.25 4.41 -1.15
N GLY A 226 12.05 3.83 -1.22
CA GLY A 226 11.22 3.52 -0.06
C GLY A 226 11.75 2.35 0.79
N ASN A 227 11.41 2.34 2.07
CA ASN A 227 11.88 1.34 3.03
C ASN A 227 10.87 0.22 3.22
N VAL A 228 11.35 -0.97 3.57
CA VAL A 228 10.51 -2.13 3.83
C VAL A 228 10.86 -2.73 5.19
N ALA A 229 9.90 -2.75 6.11
CA ALA A 229 10.03 -3.39 7.42
C ALA A 229 9.22 -4.69 7.46
N LEU A 230 9.87 -5.82 7.78
CA LEU A 230 9.25 -7.14 7.85
C LEU A 230 9.42 -7.74 9.25
N ARG A 231 8.31 -8.17 9.87
CA ARG A 231 8.29 -8.74 11.23
C ARG A 231 7.54 -10.07 11.28
N GLY A 232 8.12 -11.05 11.98
CA GLY A 232 7.50 -12.37 12.19
C GLY A 232 8.46 -13.54 12.00
N SER A 233 8.04 -14.55 11.23
CA SER A 233 8.80 -15.75 10.92
C SER A 233 8.59 -16.22 9.48
N ALA A 234 9.65 -16.70 8.84
CA ALA A 234 9.59 -17.31 7.51
C ALA A 234 10.49 -18.55 7.42
N ASN A 235 10.18 -19.51 6.54
CA ASN A 235 11.14 -20.59 6.27
C ASN A 235 12.28 -20.11 5.35
N GLU A 236 11.95 -19.29 4.35
CA GLU A 236 12.89 -18.75 3.38
C GLU A 236 12.58 -17.27 3.09
N ILE A 237 13.64 -16.45 3.01
CA ILE A 237 13.59 -15.09 2.47
C ILE A 237 14.53 -14.94 1.27
N ARG A 238 14.01 -14.36 0.20
CA ARG A 238 14.78 -13.85 -0.94
C ARG A 238 14.62 -12.34 -1.00
N ALA A 239 15.71 -11.63 -0.76
CA ALA A 239 15.77 -10.18 -0.78
C ALA A 239 16.62 -9.70 -1.97
N GLU A 240 16.06 -8.82 -2.79
CA GLU A 240 16.77 -8.16 -3.89
C GLU A 240 16.58 -6.65 -3.75
N VAL A 241 17.66 -5.92 -3.47
CA VAL A 241 17.64 -4.47 -3.25
C VAL A 241 18.48 -3.81 -4.33
N TYR A 242 17.87 -3.05 -5.23
CA TYR A 242 18.52 -2.35 -6.35
C TYR A 242 18.57 -0.82 -6.17
N GLY A 243 17.77 -0.29 -5.23
CA GLY A 243 17.62 1.13 -4.97
C GLY A 243 18.47 1.64 -3.82
N SER A 244 18.09 2.81 -3.32
CA SER A 244 18.63 3.41 -2.09
C SER A 244 17.76 3.17 -0.86
N GLY A 245 16.65 2.44 -1.01
CA GLY A 245 15.77 2.09 0.10
C GLY A 245 16.33 0.95 0.95
N ASP A 246 15.92 0.91 2.20
CA ASP A 246 16.41 -0.05 3.18
C ASP A 246 15.42 -1.21 3.40
N LEU A 247 15.94 -2.41 3.58
CA LEU A 247 15.17 -3.59 3.97
C LEU A 247 15.46 -3.95 5.43
N GLU A 248 14.52 -3.68 6.33
CA GLU A 248 14.58 -4.08 7.73
C GLU A 248 13.84 -5.40 7.98
N ALA A 249 14.55 -6.52 7.87
CA ALA A 249 14.05 -7.86 8.24
C ALA A 249 14.84 -8.48 9.41
N CYS A 250 15.52 -7.66 10.22
CA CYS A 250 16.12 -8.02 11.51
C CYS A 250 15.10 -8.64 12.49
N SER A 251 13.81 -8.29 12.33
CA SER A 251 12.70 -8.74 13.17
C SER A 251 11.90 -9.88 12.54
N LEU A 252 12.39 -10.44 11.42
CA LEU A 252 11.83 -11.59 10.73
C LEU A 252 12.75 -12.80 10.95
N SER A 253 12.34 -13.77 11.76
CA SER A 253 13.13 -14.98 11.98
C SER A 253 13.05 -15.92 10.78
N THR A 254 14.13 -16.06 10.01
CA THR A 254 14.20 -16.94 8.84
C THR A 254 15.09 -18.18 9.02
N GLY A 255 14.75 -19.28 8.32
CA GLY A 255 15.54 -20.51 8.26
C GLY A 255 16.55 -20.55 7.11
N ALA A 256 16.28 -19.86 6.00
CA ALA A 256 17.14 -19.74 4.84
C ALA A 256 17.07 -18.31 4.27
N ALA A 257 18.20 -17.78 3.84
CA ALA A 257 18.30 -16.42 3.34
C ALA A 257 19.11 -16.36 2.03
N SER A 258 18.56 -15.64 1.06
CA SER A 258 19.27 -15.18 -0.14
C SER A 258 19.15 -13.65 -0.19
N ALA A 259 20.27 -12.94 -0.30
CA ALA A 259 20.30 -11.49 -0.36
C ALA A 259 21.17 -11.02 -1.52
N VAL A 260 20.60 -10.19 -2.40
CA VAL A 260 21.34 -9.54 -3.48
C VAL A 260 21.13 -8.03 -3.38
N LEU A 261 22.18 -7.29 -3.04
CA LEU A 261 22.16 -5.84 -2.96
C LEU A 261 22.94 -5.25 -4.13
N ARG A 262 22.35 -4.30 -4.84
CA ARG A 262 22.91 -3.59 -5.99
C ARG A 262 22.60 -2.11 -5.87
N GLY A 263 23.36 -1.37 -5.09
CA GLY A 263 23.06 0.04 -4.85
C GLY A 263 23.65 0.52 -3.53
N PRO A 264 23.23 1.70 -3.06
CA PRO A 264 23.64 2.25 -1.78
C PRO A 264 22.73 1.83 -0.60
N GLY A 265 21.56 1.21 -0.84
CA GLY A 265 20.63 0.84 0.23
C GLY A 265 21.16 -0.26 1.17
N GLU A 266 20.56 -0.34 2.35
CA GLU A 266 20.92 -1.29 3.39
C GLU A 266 19.94 -2.47 3.46
N ALA A 267 20.42 -3.64 3.93
CA ALA A 267 19.53 -4.74 4.28
C ALA A 267 19.95 -5.38 5.60
N CYS A 268 18.98 -5.65 6.47
CA CYS A 268 19.16 -6.51 7.63
C CYS A 268 18.32 -7.78 7.53
N LEU A 269 18.95 -8.94 7.74
CA LEU A 269 18.29 -10.23 7.88
C LEU A 269 18.65 -10.88 9.23
N ALA A 270 17.72 -11.58 9.87
CA ALA A 270 17.98 -12.33 11.09
C ALA A 270 17.24 -13.68 11.15
N GLY A 271 17.62 -14.55 12.10
CA GLY A 271 16.87 -15.79 12.36
C GLY A 271 17.75 -16.91 12.89
N HIS A 272 17.33 -18.15 12.61
CA HIS A 272 18.15 -19.35 12.76
C HIS A 272 18.55 -19.84 11.37
N ILE A 273 19.45 -19.08 10.74
CA ILE A 273 19.70 -19.19 9.30
C ILE A 273 20.64 -20.37 9.04
N LYS A 274 20.09 -21.45 8.47
CA LYS A 274 20.80 -22.70 8.16
C LYS A 274 21.54 -22.66 6.82
N LYS A 275 21.16 -21.73 5.95
CA LYS A 275 21.77 -21.49 4.62
C LYS A 275 21.71 -20.01 4.29
N LEU A 276 22.87 -19.44 3.92
CA LEU A 276 23.00 -18.06 3.47
C LEU A 276 23.75 -18.00 2.13
N ASP A 277 23.15 -17.32 1.14
CA ASP A 277 23.84 -16.81 -0.04
C ASP A 277 23.65 -15.29 -0.12
N ALA A 278 24.75 -14.55 0.05
CA ALA A 278 24.76 -13.10 0.15
C ALA A 278 25.68 -12.50 -0.92
N GLU A 279 25.15 -11.59 -1.72
CA GLU A 279 25.88 -10.84 -2.73
C GLU A 279 25.61 -9.35 -2.56
N VAL A 280 26.66 -8.57 -2.32
CA VAL A 280 26.59 -7.11 -2.23
C VAL A 280 27.44 -6.53 -3.35
N HIS A 281 26.80 -5.76 -4.22
CA HIS A 281 27.42 -5.01 -5.30
C HIS A 281 27.17 -3.51 -5.09
N GLY A 282 28.23 -2.71 -5.04
CA GLY A 282 28.12 -1.27 -4.81
C GLY A 282 28.46 -0.88 -3.37
N SER A 283 27.82 0.18 -2.88
CA SER A 283 28.15 0.85 -1.62
C SER A 283 27.20 0.56 -0.46
N GLY A 284 26.19 -0.27 -0.66
CA GLY A 284 25.22 -0.64 0.36
C GLY A 284 25.77 -1.62 1.38
N ASP A 285 25.08 -1.70 2.52
CA ASP A 285 25.50 -2.50 3.66
C ASP A 285 24.52 -3.67 3.91
N LEU A 286 25.08 -4.85 4.18
CA LEU A 286 24.29 -6.04 4.54
C LEU A 286 24.66 -6.50 5.94
N THR A 287 23.66 -6.58 6.82
CA THR A 287 23.80 -7.19 8.14
C THR A 287 23.02 -8.49 8.21
N VAL A 288 23.68 -9.59 8.59
CA VAL A 288 23.02 -10.88 8.83
C VAL A 288 23.30 -11.37 10.25
N ARG A 289 22.22 -11.65 11.00
CA ARG A 289 22.27 -12.09 12.39
C ARG A 289 21.72 -13.50 12.60
N GLY A 290 22.31 -14.24 13.52
CA GLY A 290 21.81 -15.57 13.93
C GLY A 290 22.08 -16.68 12.89
N LEU A 291 23.25 -16.67 12.27
CA LEU A 291 23.67 -17.78 11.42
C LEU A 291 23.87 -19.05 12.25
N GLU A 292 23.32 -20.16 11.78
CA GLU A 292 23.52 -21.53 12.29
C GLU A 292 23.71 -22.48 11.10
N ALA A 293 24.58 -22.07 10.18
CA ALA A 293 24.65 -22.64 8.85
C ALA A 293 25.74 -23.70 8.70
N GLN A 294 25.52 -24.67 7.81
CA GLN A 294 26.62 -25.55 7.39
C GLN A 294 27.56 -24.80 6.45
N ASN A 295 26.99 -24.04 5.51
CA ASN A 295 27.73 -23.32 4.50
C ASN A 295 27.18 -21.90 4.40
N VAL A 296 28.10 -20.93 4.43
CA VAL A 296 27.82 -19.52 4.17
C VAL A 296 28.60 -19.11 2.94
N ARG A 297 27.90 -18.53 1.95
CA ARG A 297 28.52 -17.89 0.80
C ARG A 297 28.30 -16.39 0.87
N ALA A 298 29.40 -15.64 0.84
CA ALA A 298 29.42 -14.19 0.92
C ALA A 298 30.26 -13.61 -0.21
N ARG A 299 29.68 -12.71 -1.02
CA ARG A 299 30.40 -11.98 -2.06
C ARG A 299 30.17 -10.50 -1.88
N LEU A 300 31.25 -9.76 -1.79
CA LEU A 300 31.26 -8.31 -1.68
C LEU A 300 32.05 -7.75 -2.86
N ALA A 301 31.41 -6.92 -3.66
CA ALA A 301 31.96 -6.30 -4.86
C ALA A 301 31.67 -4.81 -4.87
N GLY A 302 32.56 -4.01 -4.31
CA GLY A 302 32.39 -2.57 -4.18
C GLY A 302 32.91 -2.03 -2.85
N PRO A 303 32.57 -0.77 -2.53
CA PRO A 303 32.96 -0.13 -1.28
C PRO A 303 32.06 -0.42 -0.07
N GLY A 304 30.94 -1.13 -0.23
CA GLY A 304 30.00 -1.42 0.87
C GLY A 304 30.52 -2.38 1.93
N ASN A 305 29.71 -2.64 2.96
CA ASN A 305 30.07 -3.49 4.09
C ASN A 305 29.16 -4.72 4.21
N MET A 306 29.71 -5.81 4.72
CA MET A 306 28.93 -6.99 5.08
C MET A 306 29.28 -7.42 6.50
N ILE A 307 28.28 -7.47 7.38
CA ILE A 307 28.42 -7.88 8.78
C ILE A 307 27.70 -9.21 8.98
N LEU A 308 28.43 -10.24 9.40
CA LEU A 308 27.89 -11.58 9.63
C LEU A 308 28.11 -12.00 11.09
N SER A 309 27.07 -12.55 11.73
CA SER A 309 27.15 -13.06 13.10
C SER A 309 26.44 -14.40 13.29
N GLY A 310 26.96 -15.22 14.21
CA GLY A 310 26.46 -16.56 14.52
C GLY A 310 27.55 -17.64 14.45
N THR A 311 27.21 -18.80 13.92
CA THR A 311 28.11 -19.95 13.74
C THR A 311 27.98 -20.53 12.33
N THR A 312 29.10 -21.01 11.78
CA THR A 312 29.09 -21.77 10.53
C THR A 312 30.15 -22.87 10.51
N VAL A 313 29.90 -23.96 9.77
CA VAL A 313 30.94 -24.97 9.52
C VAL A 313 31.94 -24.46 8.48
N ALA A 314 31.45 -23.98 7.34
CA ALA A 314 32.29 -23.46 6.27
C ALA A 314 31.83 -22.06 5.84
N LEU A 315 32.76 -21.11 5.81
CA LEU A 315 32.61 -19.79 5.22
C LEU A 315 33.40 -19.73 3.92
N SER A 316 32.72 -19.48 2.80
CA SER A 316 33.33 -19.09 1.53
C SER A 316 33.04 -17.62 1.27
N ALA A 317 34.08 -16.78 1.34
CA ALA A 317 33.95 -15.35 1.16
C ALA A 317 34.87 -14.82 0.05
N GLN A 318 34.33 -13.94 -0.78
CA GLN A 318 35.09 -13.20 -1.77
C GLN A 318 34.82 -11.70 -1.61
N VAL A 319 35.87 -10.95 -1.29
CA VAL A 319 35.83 -9.49 -1.22
C VAL A 319 36.59 -8.93 -2.41
N SER A 320 35.95 -8.08 -3.19
CA SER A 320 36.53 -7.38 -4.33
C SER A 320 36.20 -5.88 -4.25
N GLY A 321 37.20 -5.03 -4.43
CA GLY A 321 37.06 -3.58 -4.21
C GLY A 321 37.59 -3.12 -2.85
N SER A 322 37.01 -2.04 -2.32
CA SER A 322 37.47 -1.36 -1.09
C SER A 322 36.60 -1.62 0.14
N GLY A 323 35.56 -2.44 0.02
CA GLY A 323 34.63 -2.74 1.10
C GLY A 323 35.21 -3.63 2.21
N GLU A 324 34.41 -3.81 3.26
CA GLU A 324 34.78 -4.60 4.44
C GLU A 324 33.80 -5.76 4.67
N LEU A 325 34.35 -6.95 4.89
CA LEU A 325 33.61 -8.08 5.45
C LEU A 325 33.96 -8.22 6.94
N ASP A 326 33.01 -7.91 7.82
CA ASP A 326 33.12 -8.12 9.26
C ASP A 326 32.36 -9.37 9.70
N ALA A 327 33.11 -10.44 9.93
CA ALA A 327 32.64 -11.70 10.48
C ALA A 327 33.30 -11.99 11.84
N ARG A 328 33.64 -10.94 12.62
CA ARG A 328 34.21 -11.09 13.98
C ARG A 328 33.27 -11.83 14.94
N GLN A 329 31.97 -11.69 14.73
CA GLN A 329 30.93 -12.35 15.52
C GLN A 329 30.40 -13.64 14.86
N LEU A 330 31.04 -14.12 13.79
CA LEU A 330 30.70 -15.38 13.12
C LEU A 330 31.78 -16.41 13.41
N CYS A 331 31.50 -17.38 14.27
CA CYS A 331 32.42 -18.48 14.57
C CYS A 331 32.39 -19.53 13.44
N ALA A 332 33.40 -19.50 12.57
CA ALA A 332 33.55 -20.43 11.45
C ALA A 332 34.54 -21.58 11.77
N ARG A 333 34.19 -22.83 11.48
CA ARG A 333 35.16 -23.96 11.64
C ARG A 333 36.19 -24.01 10.51
N GLN A 334 35.80 -23.62 9.32
CA GLN A 334 36.62 -23.52 8.13
C GLN A 334 36.32 -22.20 7.43
N SER A 335 37.36 -21.51 6.97
CA SER A 335 37.23 -20.26 6.23
C SER A 335 38.10 -20.33 4.97
N ASP A 336 37.47 -20.08 3.83
CA ASP A 336 38.10 -19.83 2.54
C ASP A 336 37.72 -18.42 2.13
N VAL A 337 38.67 -17.48 2.30
CA VAL A 337 38.45 -16.06 2.10
C VAL A 337 39.47 -15.55 1.12
N THR A 338 38.99 -14.90 0.06
CA THR A 338 39.84 -14.25 -0.94
C THR A 338 39.52 -12.75 -0.99
N VAL A 339 40.57 -11.93 -0.95
CA VAL A 339 40.45 -10.47 -1.00
C VAL A 339 41.20 -9.94 -2.22
N HIS A 340 40.48 -9.30 -3.13
CA HIS A 340 41.00 -8.71 -4.36
C HIS A 340 40.74 -7.20 -4.37
N GLY A 341 41.73 -6.41 -3.95
CA GLY A 341 41.62 -4.95 -3.90
C GLY A 341 42.14 -4.40 -2.58
N PRO A 342 41.88 -3.11 -2.30
CA PRO A 342 42.30 -2.46 -1.05
C PRO A 342 41.39 -2.76 0.16
N GLY A 343 40.29 -3.51 -0.01
CA GLY A 343 39.37 -3.89 1.07
C GLY A 343 39.97 -4.92 2.05
N ASN A 344 39.19 -5.25 3.09
CA ASN A 344 39.61 -6.18 4.14
C ASN A 344 38.49 -7.17 4.50
N ALA A 345 38.88 -8.31 5.05
CA ALA A 345 37.94 -9.24 5.67
C ALA A 345 38.46 -9.70 7.03
N VAL A 346 37.62 -9.68 8.07
CA VAL A 346 37.97 -10.18 9.40
C VAL A 346 37.01 -11.30 9.76
N VAL A 347 37.54 -12.48 10.09
CA VAL A 347 36.73 -13.67 10.39
C VAL A 347 37.18 -14.30 11.70
N ALA A 348 36.24 -14.67 12.57
CA ALA A 348 36.54 -15.52 13.72
C ALA A 348 36.57 -17.01 13.30
N VAL A 349 37.73 -17.65 13.44
CA VAL A 349 37.90 -19.07 13.10
C VAL A 349 38.05 -19.88 14.38
N ALA A 350 37.24 -20.92 14.54
CA ALA A 350 37.31 -21.85 15.67
C ALA A 350 38.64 -22.61 15.68
N ASP A 351 39.23 -22.77 16.86
CA ASP A 351 40.46 -23.54 17.01
C ASP A 351 40.21 -25.03 16.74
N LYS A 352 41.18 -25.68 16.08
CA LYS A 352 41.10 -27.12 15.76
C LYS A 352 41.04 -28.01 17.00
N LEU A 353 41.53 -27.53 18.15
CA LEU A 353 41.65 -28.29 19.40
C LEU A 353 40.52 -28.01 20.40
N ASP A 354 39.83 -26.87 20.26
CA ASP A 354 38.74 -26.46 21.16
C ASP A 354 37.76 -25.55 20.41
N ALA A 355 36.55 -26.05 20.15
CA ALA A 355 35.52 -25.31 19.41
C ALA A 355 34.96 -24.10 20.18
N ASN A 356 35.23 -24.00 21.49
CA ASN A 356 34.84 -22.84 22.31
C ASN A 356 35.90 -21.72 22.30
N ARG A 357 37.05 -21.94 21.64
CA ARG A 357 38.07 -20.92 21.40
C ARG A 357 38.07 -20.54 19.93
N SER A 358 38.02 -19.24 19.66
CA SER A 358 38.14 -18.69 18.30
C SER A 358 39.28 -17.69 18.26
N ARG A 359 40.03 -17.69 17.16
CA ARG A 359 41.02 -16.65 16.86
C ARG A 359 40.51 -15.78 15.72
N LEU A 360 40.76 -14.48 15.80
CA LEU A 360 40.47 -13.56 14.70
C LEU A 360 41.55 -13.71 13.63
N VAL A 361 41.12 -13.92 12.39
CA VAL A 361 41.97 -13.95 11.21
C VAL A 361 41.61 -12.75 10.34
N THR A 362 42.59 -11.88 10.12
CA THR A 362 42.45 -10.72 9.22
C THR A 362 43.04 -11.09 7.87
N TYR A 363 42.22 -10.99 6.83
CA TYR A 363 42.60 -11.18 5.44
C TYR A 363 42.75 -9.81 4.78
N HIS A 364 43.92 -9.63 4.17
CA HIS A 364 44.27 -8.51 3.30
C HIS A 364 44.75 -9.08 1.97
N ARG A 365 44.97 -8.21 0.98
CA ARG A 365 45.50 -8.58 -0.34
C ARG A 365 46.84 -9.31 -0.28
#